data_AF-A0A952FEM8-F1
#
_entry.id   AF-A0A952FEM8-F1
#
_cell.length_a   1.000
_cell.length_b   1.000
_cell.length_c   1.000
_cell.angle_alpha   90.00
_cell.angle_beta   90.00
_cell.angle_gamma   90.00
#
_symmetry.space_group_name_H-M   'P 1'
#
loop_
_entity.id
_entity.type
_entity.pdbx_description
1 polymer ?
#
loop_
_entity_poly.entity_id
_entity_poly.type
_entity_poly.pdbx_seq_one_letter_code
_entity_poly.pdbx_strand_id
1 'polypeptide(L)'
;MKINDAFFGLVLAILGGLVLFTVRSYPTIPGQQVGPALFPGLIATGILVCGLALIVRGWLARKAAPWAVPGEWMRSARHVAAFALLVASVLFYIFAAQALGFLPTAMLILWAMFYVLRVPPGKSLLIAVITTLAI
;
A
#
# COMPACT_ATOMS: atom_id res chain seq x y z
N MET A 1 -13.76 5.60 4.10
CA MET A 1 -14.22 5.16 2.77
C MET A 1 -14.54 3.69 2.87
N LYS A 2 -15.67 3.24 2.34
CA LYS A 2 -16.02 1.82 2.33
C LYS A 2 -16.17 1.41 0.89
N ILE A 3 -15.17 0.71 0.37
CA ILE A 3 -15.23 0.09 -0.97
C ILE A 3 -15.69 -1.35 -0.74
N ASN A 4 -16.53 -1.86 -1.63
CA ASN A 4 -17.03 -3.23 -1.56
C ASN A 4 -15.86 -4.23 -1.52
N ASP A 5 -15.88 -5.15 -0.55
CA ASP A 5 -14.91 -6.23 -0.37
C ASP A 5 -14.67 -7.02 -1.67
N ALA A 6 -15.69 -7.11 -2.55
CA ALA A 6 -15.56 -7.80 -3.83
C ALA A 6 -14.50 -7.19 -4.77
N PHE A 7 -14.28 -5.87 -4.70
CA PHE A 7 -13.25 -5.22 -5.50
C PHE A 7 -11.85 -5.68 -5.08
N PHE A 8 -11.53 -5.57 -3.79
CA PHE A 8 -10.25 -6.04 -3.27
C PHE A 8 -10.10 -7.56 -3.40
N GLY A 9 -11.20 -8.30 -3.23
CA GLY A 9 -11.22 -9.73 -3.47
C GLY A 9 -10.83 -10.10 -4.90
N LEU A 10 -11.33 -9.37 -5.90
CA LEU A 10 -10.97 -9.58 -7.30
C LEU A 10 -9.49 -9.27 -7.56
N VAL A 11 -8.99 -8.15 -7.06
CA VAL A 11 -7.56 -7.78 -7.22
C VAL A 11 -6.66 -8.84 -6.60
N LEU A 12 -6.96 -9.30 -5.39
CA LEU A 12 -6.20 -10.34 -4.70
C LEU A 12 -6.29 -11.68 -5.43
N ALA A 13 -7.48 -12.07 -5.90
CA ALA A 13 -7.66 -13.31 -6.65
C ALA A 13 -6.86 -13.31 -7.96
N ILE A 14 -6.86 -12.20 -8.70
CA ILE A 14 -6.04 -12.05 -9.91
C ILE A 14 -4.55 -12.15 -9.55
N LEU A 15 -4.10 -11.44 -8.52
CA LEU A 15 -2.71 -11.46 -8.08
C LEU A 15 -2.26 -12.88 -7.67
N GLY A 16 -3.03 -13.56 -6.83
CA GLY A 16 -2.75 -14.94 -6.41
C GLY A 16 -2.73 -15.90 -7.60
N GLY A 17 -3.69 -15.76 -8.52
CA GLY A 17 -3.73 -16.54 -9.76
C GLY A 17 -2.52 -16.32 -10.67
N LEU A 18 -2.08 -15.07 -10.84
CA LEU A 18 -0.90 -14.72 -11.64
C LEU A 18 0.38 -15.29 -11.03
N VAL A 19 0.53 -15.22 -9.70
CA VAL A 19 1.70 -15.81 -9.02
C VAL A 19 1.67 -17.33 -9.18
N LEU A 20 0.52 -17.98 -8.96
CA LEU A 20 0.37 -19.43 -9.18
C LEU A 20 0.64 -19.86 -10.62
N PHE A 21 0.33 -19.01 -11.59
CA PHE A 21 0.67 -19.25 -12.99
C PHE A 21 2.19 -19.12 -13.21
N THR A 22 2.80 -18.08 -12.65
CA THR A 22 4.24 -17.77 -12.80
C THR A 22 5.13 -18.83 -12.18
N VAL A 23 4.79 -19.32 -10.99
CA VAL A 23 5.64 -20.33 -10.30
C VAL A 23 5.71 -21.67 -11.04
N ARG A 24 4.82 -21.93 -12.00
CA ARG A 24 4.87 -23.13 -12.85
C ARG A 24 6.06 -23.13 -13.80
N SER A 25 6.59 -21.96 -14.16
CA SER A 25 7.77 -21.86 -15.02
C SER A 25 9.09 -21.97 -14.25
N TYR A 26 9.05 -22.18 -12.93
CA TYR A 26 10.26 -22.31 -12.13
C TYR A 26 10.94 -23.67 -12.37
N PRO A 27 12.29 -23.70 -12.45
CA PRO A 27 13.01 -24.92 -12.74
C PRO A 27 12.86 -25.93 -11.59
N THR A 28 12.68 -27.19 -11.95
CA THR A 28 12.76 -28.32 -11.02
C THR A 28 14.23 -28.68 -10.80
N ILE A 29 14.72 -28.61 -9.56
CA ILE A 29 16.11 -28.95 -9.23
C ILE A 29 16.17 -30.45 -8.89
N PRO A 30 16.91 -31.27 -9.67
CA PRO A 30 17.06 -32.70 -9.37
C PRO A 30 17.66 -32.93 -7.99
N GLY A 31 17.09 -33.83 -7.20
CA GLY A 31 17.55 -34.14 -5.84
C GLY A 31 16.98 -33.24 -4.74
N GLN A 32 16.21 -32.20 -5.07
CA GLN A 32 15.56 -31.32 -4.10
C GLN A 32 14.07 -31.66 -3.97
N GLN A 33 13.64 -32.12 -2.79
CA GLN A 33 12.23 -32.49 -2.52
C GLN A 33 11.27 -31.29 -2.54
N VAL A 34 11.77 -30.10 -2.19
CA VAL A 34 11.00 -28.86 -2.02
C VAL A 34 11.51 -27.84 -3.03
N GLY A 35 10.81 -27.70 -4.16
CA GLY A 35 11.21 -26.79 -5.23
C GLY A 35 10.97 -25.30 -4.91
N PRO A 36 11.58 -24.38 -5.68
CA PRO A 36 11.47 -22.93 -5.47
C PRO A 36 10.03 -22.39 -5.60
N ALA A 37 9.14 -23.15 -6.22
CA ALA A 37 7.73 -22.79 -6.39
C ALA A 37 6.89 -22.89 -5.10
N LEU A 38 7.35 -23.64 -4.08
CA LEU A 38 6.49 -24.00 -2.96
C LEU A 38 6.12 -22.82 -2.06
N PHE A 39 7.09 -22.00 -1.64
CA PHE A 39 6.79 -20.87 -0.76
C PHE A 39 5.95 -19.78 -1.46
N PRO A 40 6.31 -19.31 -2.67
CA PRO A 40 5.46 -18.36 -3.39
C PRO A 40 4.09 -18.96 -3.74
N GLY A 41 4.03 -20.25 -4.09
CA GLY A 41 2.77 -20.95 -4.39
C GLY A 41 1.84 -21.06 -3.19
N LEU A 42 2.36 -21.35 -1.99
CA LEU A 42 1.56 -21.44 -0.77
C LEU A 42 0.95 -20.08 -0.41
N ILE A 43 1.76 -19.02 -0.44
CA ILE A 43 1.29 -17.65 -0.19
C ILE A 43 0.24 -17.25 -1.23
N ALA A 44 0.51 -17.50 -2.51
CA ALA A 44 -0.40 -17.17 -3.60
C ALA A 44 -1.74 -17.92 -3.49
N THR A 45 -1.71 -19.17 -3.04
CA THR A 45 -2.92 -19.96 -2.76
C THR A 45 -3.73 -19.32 -1.63
N GLY A 46 -3.09 -18.94 -0.52
CA GLY A 46 -3.76 -18.23 0.58
C GLY A 46 -4.38 -16.91 0.13
N ILE A 47 -3.65 -16.11 -0.66
CA ILE A 47 -4.13 -14.86 -1.25
C ILE A 47 -5.35 -15.12 -2.16
N LEU A 48 -5.28 -16.14 -3.01
CA LEU A 48 -6.37 -16.49 -3.93
C LEU A 48 -7.63 -16.89 -3.15
N VAL A 49 -7.49 -17.77 -2.15
CA VAL A 49 -8.62 -18.22 -1.32
C VAL A 49 -9.26 -17.05 -0.57
N CYS A 50 -8.45 -16.21 0.08
CA CYS A 50 -8.94 -15.02 0.76
C CYS A 50 -9.61 -14.04 -0.23
N GLY A 51 -9.04 -13.86 -1.43
CA GLY A 51 -9.62 -13.02 -2.47
C GLY A 51 -10.99 -13.51 -2.93
N LEU A 52 -11.13 -14.81 -3.18
CA LEU A 52 -12.41 -15.44 -3.51
C LEU A 52 -13.43 -15.31 -2.38
N ALA A 53 -13.02 -15.50 -1.12
CA ALA A 53 -13.90 -15.31 0.03
C ALA A 53 -14.42 -13.86 0.13
N LEU A 54 -13.57 -12.86 -0.12
CA LEU A 54 -13.95 -11.45 -0.18
C LEU A 54 -14.90 -11.15 -1.35
N ILE A 55 -14.71 -11.77 -2.52
CA ILE A 55 -15.65 -11.69 -3.65
C ILE A 55 -17.03 -12.20 -3.23
N VAL A 56 -17.10 -13.40 -2.65
CA VAL A 56 -18.36 -14.00 -2.21
C VAL A 56 -19.04 -13.11 -1.18
N ARG A 57 -18.31 -12.65 -0.15
CA ARG A 57 -18.84 -11.78 0.90
C ARG A 57 -19.35 -10.45 0.34
N GLY A 58 -18.57 -9.82 -0.54
CA GLY A 58 -18.95 -8.55 -1.19
C GLY A 58 -20.12 -8.68 -2.15
N TRP A 59 -20.24 -9.81 -2.84
CA TRP A 59 -21.38 -10.14 -3.69
C TRP A 59 -22.66 -10.38 -2.88
N LEU A 60 -22.57 -11.08 -1.75
CA LEU A 60 -23.71 -11.29 -0.85
C LEU A 60 -24.17 -9.97 -0.20
N ALA A 61 -23.22 -9.09 0.16
CA ALA A 61 -23.51 -7.80 0.76
C ALA A 61 -24.03 -6.73 -0.23
N ARG A 62 -24.01 -6.98 -1.54
CA ARG A 62 -24.30 -5.98 -2.59
C ARG A 62 -25.71 -5.37 -2.52
N LYS A 63 -26.67 -6.06 -1.93
CA LYS A 63 -28.06 -5.57 -1.77
C LYS A 63 -28.23 -4.66 -0.55
N ALA A 64 -27.34 -4.75 0.44
CA ALA A 64 -27.46 -4.06 1.71
C ALA A 64 -26.63 -2.78 1.80
N ALA A 65 -25.63 -2.59 0.92
CA ALA A 65 -24.75 -1.43 0.95
C ALA A 65 -24.31 -0.98 -0.46
N PRO A 66 -24.10 0.33 -0.69
CA PRO A 66 -23.51 0.84 -1.91
C PRO A 66 -22.09 0.29 -2.12
N TRP A 67 -21.65 0.20 -3.38
CA TRP A 67 -20.32 -0.33 -3.72
C TRP A 67 -19.16 0.56 -3.28
N ALA A 68 -19.39 1.86 -3.16
CA ALA A 68 -18.42 2.82 -2.65
C ALA A 68 -19.15 3.86 -1.80
N VAL A 69 -18.73 4.00 -0.55
CA VAL A 69 -19.12 5.12 0.32
C VAL A 69 -17.88 6.01 0.47
N PRO A 70 -17.88 7.23 -0.09
CA PRO A 70 -16.78 8.16 0.09
C PRO A 70 -16.55 8.38 1.59
N GLY A 71 -15.28 8.39 2.00
CA GLY A 71 -14.95 8.63 3.41
C GLY A 71 -15.26 10.08 3.79
N GLU A 72 -15.67 10.32 5.03
CA GLU A 72 -15.86 11.67 5.57
C GLU A 72 -14.62 12.58 5.35
N TRP A 73 -13.42 11.99 5.33
CA TRP A 73 -12.18 12.70 5.01
C TRP A 73 -12.16 13.33 3.61
N MET A 74 -12.85 12.74 2.63
CA MET A 74 -12.92 13.27 1.25
C MET A 74 -13.71 14.58 1.17
N ARG A 75 -14.53 14.90 2.19
CA ARG A 75 -15.26 16.17 2.27
C ARG A 75 -14.38 17.34 2.70
N SER A 76 -13.21 17.05 3.28
CA SER A 76 -12.28 18.06 3.76
C SER A 76 -11.14 18.24 2.79
N ALA A 77 -11.07 19.42 2.14
CA ALA A 77 -9.98 19.78 1.22
C ALA A 77 -8.58 19.56 1.84
N ARG A 78 -8.47 19.72 3.16
CA ARG A 78 -7.24 19.47 3.92
C ARG A 78 -6.84 18.00 3.94
N HIS A 79 -7.76 17.08 4.20
CA HIS A 79 -7.44 15.65 4.25
C HIS A 79 -7.14 15.12 2.86
N VAL A 80 -7.79 15.66 1.82
CA VAL A 80 -7.45 15.40 0.43
C VAL A 80 -6.05 15.92 0.10
N ALA A 81 -5.69 17.13 0.52
CA ALA A 81 -4.34 17.67 0.37
C ALA A 81 -3.29 16.83 1.13
N ALA A 82 -3.60 16.34 2.33
CA ALA A 82 -2.73 15.45 3.09
C ALA A 82 -2.48 14.13 2.36
N PHE A 83 -3.55 13.52 1.83
CA PHE A 83 -3.43 12.31 1.04
C PHE A 83 -2.62 12.54 -0.25
N ALA A 84 -2.91 13.61 -0.98
CA ALA A 84 -2.17 13.96 -2.19
C ALA A 84 -0.69 14.23 -1.90
N LEU A 85 -0.39 14.93 -0.80
CA LEU A 85 0.98 15.19 -0.40
C LEU A 85 1.70 13.90 0.02
N LEU A 86 1.02 12.96 0.68
CA LEU A 86 1.60 11.65 1.02
C LEU A 86 1.99 10.87 -0.24
N VAL A 87 1.10 10.82 -1.23
CA VAL A 87 1.41 10.20 -2.53
C VAL A 87 2.56 10.92 -3.22
N ALA A 88 2.54 12.25 -3.21
CA ALA A 88 3.62 13.07 -3.77
C ALA A 88 4.95 12.86 -3.03
N SER A 89 4.96 12.65 -1.71
CA SER A 89 6.17 12.35 -0.93
C SER A 89 6.80 11.02 -1.33
N VAL A 90 5.99 9.99 -1.59
CA VAL A 90 6.50 8.69 -2.09
C VAL A 90 7.15 8.87 -3.46
N LEU A 91 6.47 9.56 -4.38
CA LEU A 91 7.03 9.84 -5.72
C LEU A 91 8.30 10.69 -5.63
N PHE A 92 8.29 11.74 -4.80
CA PHE A 92 9.46 12.59 -4.55
C PHE A 92 10.63 11.77 -4.02
N TYR A 93 10.41 10.86 -3.07
CA TYR A 93 11.47 9.98 -2.58
C TYR A 93 12.06 9.12 -3.71
N ILE A 94 11.22 8.46 -4.52
CA ILE A 94 11.67 7.60 -5.62
C ILE A 94 12.58 8.36 -6.59
N PHE A 95 12.25 9.61 -6.93
CA PHE A 95 12.99 10.38 -7.93
C PHE A 95 14.15 11.21 -7.35
N ALA A 96 14.02 11.73 -6.14
CA ALA A 96 14.95 12.70 -5.58
C ALA A 96 15.94 12.10 -4.56
N ALA A 97 15.63 10.95 -3.94
CA ALA A 97 16.47 10.39 -2.88
C ALA A 97 17.88 10.03 -3.34
N GLN A 98 18.05 9.58 -4.60
CA GLN A 98 19.38 9.27 -5.14
C GLN A 98 20.24 10.52 -5.35
N ALA A 99 19.62 11.65 -5.72
CA ALA A 99 20.33 12.90 -6.00
C ALA A 99 20.62 13.72 -4.72
N LEU A 100 19.63 13.82 -3.83
CA LEU A 100 19.73 14.61 -2.61
C LEU A 100 20.32 13.82 -1.44
N GLY A 101 20.22 12.49 -1.46
CA GLY A 101 20.52 11.64 -0.31
C GLY A 101 19.36 11.55 0.68
N PHE A 102 19.47 10.63 1.63
CA PHE A 102 18.40 10.30 2.57
C PHE A 102 18.02 11.47 3.48
N LEU A 103 19.00 12.08 4.16
CA LEU A 103 18.79 13.15 5.16
C LEU A 103 17.92 14.32 4.62
N PRO A 104 18.31 15.03 3.55
CA PRO A 104 17.52 16.16 3.06
C PRO A 104 16.16 15.72 2.51
N THR A 105 16.09 14.54 1.87
CA THR A 105 14.83 14.02 1.31
C THR A 105 13.83 13.70 2.42
N ALA A 106 14.27 13.01 3.48
CA ALA A 106 13.44 12.66 4.63
C ALA A 106 12.99 13.90 5.41
N MET A 107 13.89 14.86 5.62
CA MET A 107 13.56 16.13 6.30
C MET A 107 12.46 16.90 5.56
N LEU A 108 12.59 17.03 4.22
CA LEU A 108 11.60 17.74 3.39
C LEU A 108 10.23 17.05 3.42
N ILE A 109 10.20 15.72 3.32
CA ILE A 109 8.97 14.93 3.39
C ILE A 109 8.28 15.11 4.75
N LEU A 110 9.04 14.97 5.84
CA LEU A 110 8.51 15.11 7.20
C LEU A 110 7.97 16.51 7.46
N TRP A 111 8.74 17.54 7.07
CA TRP A 111 8.32 18.93 7.24
C TRP A 111 7.04 19.23 6.46
N ALA A 112 6.95 18.81 5.18
CA ALA A 112 5.76 19.01 4.36
C ALA A 112 4.53 18.29 4.96
N MET A 113 4.68 17.06 5.43
CA MET A 113 3.62 16.31 6.10
C MET A 113 3.14 17.00 7.37
N PHE A 114 4.06 17.39 8.26
CA PHE A 114 3.72 18.10 9.49
C PHE A 114 3.03 19.44 9.23
N TYR A 115 3.42 20.14 8.17
CA TYR A 115 2.79 21.38 7.75
C TYR A 115 1.31 21.17 7.36
N VAL A 116 1.01 20.19 6.52
CA VAL A 116 -0.38 19.87 6.14
C VAL A 116 -1.21 19.36 7.34
N LEU A 117 -0.53 18.71 8.29
CA LEU A 117 -1.11 18.28 9.57
C LEU A 117 -1.21 19.42 10.62
N ARG A 118 -0.89 20.67 10.26
CA ARG A 118 -0.97 21.87 11.12
C ARG A 118 -0.19 21.74 12.44
N VAL A 119 0.91 21.01 12.42
CA VAL A 119 1.89 21.10 13.49
C VAL A 119 2.50 22.51 13.42
N PRO A 120 2.60 23.26 14.54
CA PRO A 120 3.16 24.61 14.51
C PRO A 120 4.57 24.56 13.91
N PRO A 121 4.91 25.49 12.97
CA PRO A 121 6.06 25.35 12.07
C PRO A 121 7.39 25.22 12.81
N GLY A 122 7.55 25.89 13.95
CA GLY A 122 8.73 25.75 14.81
C GLY A 122 8.89 24.34 15.41
N LYS A 123 7.79 23.72 15.86
CA LYS A 123 7.83 22.33 16.36
C LYS A 123 7.98 21.34 15.22
N SER A 124 7.36 21.62 14.07
CA SER A 124 7.43 20.79 12.87
C SER A 124 8.87 20.67 12.36
N LEU A 125 9.59 21.78 12.24
CA LEU A 125 10.99 21.78 11.81
C LEU A 125 11.89 21.06 12.83
N LEU A 126 11.71 21.35 14.12
CA LEU A 126 12.49 20.72 15.20
C LEU A 126 12.31 19.20 15.20
N ILE A 127 11.06 18.72 15.15
CA ILE A 127 10.74 17.29 15.14
C ILE A 127 11.28 16.64 13.86
N ALA A 128 11.10 17.26 12.69
CA ALA A 128 11.60 16.73 11.43
C ALA A 128 13.13 16.54 11.45
N VAL A 129 13.88 17.52 11.96
CA VAL A 129 15.34 17.44 12.10
C VAL A 129 15.74 16.33 13.07
N ILE A 130 15.18 16.32 14.27
CA ILE A 130 15.52 15.31 15.30
C ILE A 130 15.22 13.90 14.81
N THR A 131 14.02 13.66 14.25
CA THR A 131 13.63 12.34 13.76
C THR A 131 14.51 11.89 12.60
N THR A 132 14.87 12.79 11.69
CA THR A 132 15.74 12.44 10.55
C THR A 132 17.15 12.08 10.98
N LEU A 133 17.69 12.71 12.05
CA LEU A 133 19.02 12.41 12.57
C LEU A 133 19.09 11.15 13.44
N ALA A 134 17.95 10.67 13.94
CA ALA A 134 17.88 9.52 14.85
C ALA A 134 17.75 8.16 14.13
N ILE A 135 17.55 8.15 12.81
CA ILE A 135 17.35 6.97 11.95
C ILE A 135 18.58 6.80 11.06
#